data_AF-A0A964PKW1-F1
#
_entry.id   AF-A0A964PKW1-F1
#
_cell.length_a   1.000
_cell.length_b   1.000
_cell.length_c   1.000
_cell.angle_alpha   90.00
_cell.angle_beta   90.00
_cell.angle_gamma   90.00
#
_symmetry.space_group_name_H-M   'P 1'
#
loop_
_entity.id
_entity.type
_entity.pdbx_description
1 polymer ?
#
loop_
_entity_poly.entity_id
_entity_poly.type
_entity_poly.pdbx_seq_one_letter_code
_entity_poly.pdbx_strand_id
1 'polypeptide(L)'
;MKTFNSLLGFASVLLLASSAFADELVDGTYKTVTDGSEGSAECTLVIQSTDTKHKYGDATYTLESSGTGACNWSAVGVAKSYAITGGMITNGGASAFMKLTFPFGPAGKRIEITALDLDGTVRNKELFAKQ
;
A
#
# COMPACT_ATOMS: atom_id res chain seq x y z
N MET A 1 39.28 -18.00 -44.84
CA MET A 1 39.26 -17.07 -43.69
C MET A 1 38.59 -15.79 -44.19
N LYS A 2 37.46 -15.25 -43.72
CA LYS A 2 36.69 -15.30 -42.44
C LYS A 2 35.21 -15.00 -42.80
N THR A 3 34.27 -15.91 -42.59
CA THR A 3 33.20 -15.94 -41.54
C THR A 3 32.34 -14.68 -41.37
N PHE A 4 31.06 -14.86 -41.72
CA PHE A 4 29.82 -14.34 -41.13
C PHE A 4 29.90 -13.83 -39.68
N ASN A 5 29.28 -12.68 -39.39
CA ASN A 5 28.04 -12.54 -38.59
C ASN A 5 27.88 -11.10 -38.07
N SER A 6 26.87 -10.39 -38.57
CA SER A 6 26.36 -9.15 -37.99
C SER A 6 24.98 -9.44 -37.41
N LEU A 7 24.91 -9.76 -36.13
CA LEU A 7 23.67 -9.93 -35.37
C LEU A 7 24.00 -9.68 -33.90
N LEU A 8 23.83 -8.44 -33.43
CA LEU A 8 23.77 -8.09 -32.01
C LEU A 8 23.20 -6.68 -31.93
N GLY A 9 21.87 -6.57 -31.85
CA GLY A 9 21.20 -5.27 -31.88
C GLY A 9 19.75 -5.25 -31.45
N PHE A 10 19.29 -6.17 -30.59
CA PHE A 10 17.95 -6.08 -29.99
C PHE A 10 17.93 -6.83 -28.65
N ALA A 11 18.32 -6.18 -27.55
CA ALA A 11 18.13 -6.76 -26.22
C ALA A 11 17.85 -5.74 -25.09
N SER A 12 17.70 -4.45 -25.39
CA SER A 12 17.62 -3.42 -24.32
C SER A 12 16.23 -2.84 -24.06
N VAL A 13 15.15 -3.38 -24.65
CA VAL A 13 13.80 -2.80 -24.50
C VAL A 13 12.98 -3.45 -23.36
N LEU A 14 13.40 -4.60 -22.81
CA LEU A 14 12.56 -5.37 -21.88
C LEU A 14 12.56 -4.90 -20.41
N LEU A 15 13.43 -3.97 -20.01
CA LEU A 15 13.66 -3.63 -18.59
C LEU A 15 12.83 -2.45 -18.05
N LEU A 16 12.03 -1.77 -18.88
CA LEU A 16 11.33 -0.54 -18.48
C LEU A 16 9.85 -0.75 -18.10
N ALA A 17 9.33 -1.98 -18.13
CA ALA A 17 7.90 -2.24 -17.90
C ALA A 17 7.55 -2.65 -16.45
N SER A 18 8.51 -2.90 -15.56
CA SER A 18 8.24 -3.55 -14.26
C SER A 18 7.65 -2.65 -13.17
N SER A 19 7.75 -1.32 -13.28
CA SER A 19 7.24 -0.41 -12.23
C SER A 19 5.74 -0.12 -12.35
N ALA A 20 5.17 -0.15 -13.56
CA ALA A 20 3.77 0.17 -13.78
C ALA A 20 2.80 -0.89 -13.22
N PHE A 21 3.25 -2.13 -13.06
CA PHE A 21 2.44 -3.22 -12.50
C PHE A 21 2.38 -3.22 -10.97
N ALA A 22 3.21 -2.44 -10.28
CA ALA A 22 3.23 -2.43 -8.82
C ALA A 22 2.06 -1.62 -8.22
N ASP A 23 1.72 -0.49 -8.85
CA ASP A 23 0.65 0.40 -8.38
C ASP A 23 -0.74 -0.24 -8.52
N GLU A 24 -1.00 -0.93 -9.64
CA GLU A 24 -2.26 -1.66 -9.87
C GLU A 24 -2.50 -2.79 -8.84
N LEU A 25 -1.43 -3.39 -8.31
CA LEU A 25 -1.54 -4.43 -7.30
C LEU A 25 -1.94 -3.87 -5.93
N VAL A 26 -1.56 -2.63 -5.64
CA VAL A 26 -1.84 -1.92 -4.39
C VAL A 26 -3.22 -1.24 -4.42
N ASP A 27 -3.64 -0.73 -5.57
CA ASP A 27 -4.91 -0.01 -5.70
C ASP A 27 -6.12 -0.91 -5.50
N GLY A 28 -7.09 -0.47 -4.71
CA GLY A 28 -8.37 -1.13 -4.57
C GLY A 28 -9.00 -1.00 -3.20
N THR A 29 -10.03 -1.81 -3.00
CA THR A 29 -10.82 -1.83 -1.77
C THR A 29 -10.45 -3.05 -0.94
N TYR A 30 -10.20 -2.81 0.34
CA TYR A 30 -9.81 -3.79 1.33
C TYR A 30 -10.84 -3.81 2.46
N LYS A 31 -11.07 -4.98 3.06
CA LYS A 31 -11.94 -5.14 4.23
C LYS A 31 -11.19 -5.79 5.37
N THR A 32 -11.54 -5.43 6.61
CA THR A 32 -10.98 -6.08 7.80
C THR A 32 -11.16 -7.59 7.73
N VAL A 33 -10.11 -8.32 8.09
CA VAL A 33 -10.15 -9.77 8.27
C VAL A 33 -10.72 -10.02 9.65
N THR A 34 -12.04 -10.27 9.73
CA THR A 34 -12.69 -10.68 10.97
C THR A 34 -12.42 -12.17 11.20
N ASP A 35 -11.94 -12.52 12.38
CA ASP A 35 -11.77 -13.91 12.81
C ASP A 35 -13.07 -14.53 13.37
N GLY A 36 -14.19 -13.83 13.26
CA GLY A 36 -15.50 -14.25 13.78
C GLY A 36 -15.73 -13.86 15.24
N SER A 37 -14.85 -13.07 15.85
CA SER A 37 -15.09 -12.47 17.16
C SER A 37 -16.14 -11.35 17.07
N GLU A 38 -17.23 -11.50 17.83
CA GLU A 38 -18.26 -10.48 17.98
C GLU A 38 -17.64 -9.19 18.55
N GLY A 39 -17.75 -8.08 17.81
CA GLY A 39 -17.23 -6.77 18.21
C GLY A 39 -15.99 -6.28 17.45
N SER A 40 -15.47 -7.05 16.49
CA SER A 40 -14.45 -6.54 15.56
C SER A 40 -15.07 -5.49 14.63
N ALA A 41 -14.44 -4.30 14.55
CA ALA A 41 -14.90 -3.23 13.68
C ALA A 41 -14.80 -3.66 12.21
N GLU A 42 -15.89 -3.51 11.47
CA GLU A 42 -15.91 -3.75 10.03
C GLU A 42 -15.42 -2.47 9.33
N CYS A 43 -14.12 -2.39 9.09
CA CYS A 43 -13.55 -1.29 8.33
C CYS A 43 -13.41 -1.66 6.85
N THR A 44 -13.75 -0.72 5.99
CA THR A 44 -13.36 -0.70 4.58
C THR A 44 -12.22 0.29 4.41
N LEU A 45 -11.18 -0.10 3.69
CA LEU A 45 -10.09 0.77 3.29
C LEU A 45 -10.04 0.84 1.77
N VAL A 46 -10.00 2.05 1.23
CA VAL A 46 -9.76 2.33 -0.18
C VAL A 46 -8.35 2.90 -0.32
N ILE A 47 -7.54 2.26 -1.17
CA ILE A 47 -6.21 2.73 -1.55
C ILE A 47 -6.25 3.10 -3.02
N GLN A 48 -5.82 4.31 -3.36
CA GLN A 48 -5.71 4.74 -4.76
C GLN A 48 -4.36 5.40 -4.99
N SER A 49 -3.66 4.96 -6.03
CA SER A 49 -2.44 5.59 -6.49
C SER A 49 -2.77 6.98 -7.06
N THR A 50 -1.84 7.90 -6.90
CA THR A 50 -1.93 9.23 -7.49
C THR A 50 -1.05 9.28 -8.74
N ASP A 51 -1.59 9.79 -9.86
CA ASP A 51 -0.97 9.81 -11.20
C ASP A 51 0.32 10.65 -11.32
N THR A 52 0.88 11.13 -10.22
CA THR A 52 2.16 11.82 -10.19
C THR A 52 3.30 10.83 -10.43
N LYS A 53 3.58 10.52 -11.70
CA LYS A 53 4.82 9.85 -12.13
C LYS A 53 6.03 10.68 -11.71
N HIS A 54 6.60 10.38 -10.55
CA HIS A 54 7.83 11.00 -10.10
C HIS A 54 9.01 10.39 -10.87
N LYS A 55 9.78 11.26 -11.56
CA LYS A 55 11.00 10.89 -12.31
C LYS A 55 12.03 10.14 -11.44
N TYR A 56 12.04 10.48 -10.15
CA TYR A 56 12.71 9.79 -9.06
C TYR A 56 11.80 9.97 -7.84
N GLY A 57 11.31 8.89 -7.24
CA GLY A 57 10.45 9.03 -6.07
C GLY A 57 9.65 7.80 -5.72
N ASP A 58 9.38 7.72 -4.43
CA ASP A 58 8.42 6.81 -3.80
C ASP A 58 7.00 7.10 -4.34
N ALA A 59 6.17 6.07 -4.55
CA ALA A 59 4.81 6.24 -5.07
C ALA A 59 3.90 6.86 -4.01
N THR A 60 2.95 7.72 -4.40
CA THR A 60 2.02 8.39 -3.47
C THR A 60 0.61 7.85 -3.64
N TYR A 61 -0.07 7.60 -2.52
CA TYR A 61 -1.40 7.01 -2.47
C TYR A 61 -2.33 7.85 -1.60
N THR A 62 -3.59 7.96 -1.99
CA THR A 62 -4.68 8.36 -1.09
C THR A 62 -5.21 7.13 -0.37
N LEU A 63 -5.47 7.30 0.92
CA LEU A 63 -5.89 6.24 1.82
C LEU A 63 -7.15 6.74 2.51
N GLU A 64 -8.27 6.04 2.33
CA GLU A 64 -9.54 6.39 2.96
C GLU A 64 -10.09 5.16 3.68
N SER A 65 -10.25 5.27 4.99
CA SER A 65 -10.89 4.25 5.79
C SER A 65 -12.25 4.72 6.27
N SER A 66 -13.22 3.81 6.22
CA SER A 66 -14.60 4.02 6.64
C SER A 66 -15.13 2.76 7.32
N GLY A 67 -16.15 2.88 8.16
CA GLY A 67 -16.71 1.75 8.91
C GLY A 67 -17.23 2.15 10.28
N THR A 68 -17.37 1.18 11.17
CA THR A 68 -17.82 1.39 12.55
C THR A 68 -16.64 1.65 13.50
N GLY A 69 -16.77 2.59 14.44
CA GLY A 69 -15.72 2.84 15.44
C GLY A 69 -14.51 3.60 14.89
N ALA A 70 -13.29 3.09 15.09
CA ALA A 70 -12.03 3.79 14.80
C ALA A 70 -11.64 3.85 13.31
N CYS A 71 -12.50 3.34 12.42
CA CYS A 71 -12.24 3.22 10.99
C CYS A 71 -12.31 4.55 10.23
N ASN A 72 -12.88 5.63 10.77
CA ASN A 72 -13.18 6.82 9.95
C ASN A 72 -12.00 7.80 9.92
N TRP A 73 -11.17 7.72 8.88
CA TRP A 73 -10.04 8.61 8.66
C TRP A 73 -9.59 8.61 7.20
N SER A 74 -8.86 9.64 6.80
CA SER A 74 -8.18 9.71 5.51
C SER A 74 -6.75 10.19 5.66
N ALA A 75 -5.88 9.78 4.74
CA ALA A 75 -4.47 10.16 4.70
C ALA A 75 -3.92 10.16 3.27
N VAL A 76 -2.81 10.86 3.10
CA VAL A 76 -1.91 10.64 1.97
C VAL A 76 -0.71 9.84 2.48
N GLY A 77 -0.37 8.77 1.77
CA GLY A 77 0.73 7.90 2.10
C GLY A 77 1.77 7.83 1.00
N VAL A 78 3.02 7.61 1.40
CA VAL A 78 4.15 7.44 0.48
C VAL A 78 4.68 6.02 0.63
N ALA A 79 4.82 5.31 -0.49
CA ALA A 79 5.26 3.93 -0.51
C ALA A 79 6.72 3.77 -0.87
N LYS A 80 7.45 3.07 0.00
CA LYS A 80 8.81 2.64 -0.24
C LYS A 80 8.93 1.15 0.08
N SER A 81 9.47 0.38 -0.86
CA SER A 81 9.70 -1.06 -0.66
C SER A 81 8.48 -1.84 -0.13
N TYR A 82 7.28 -1.54 -0.65
CA TYR A 82 6.02 -2.19 -0.24
C TYR A 82 5.60 -1.91 1.22
N ALA A 83 6.04 -0.79 1.80
CA ALA A 83 5.42 -0.21 2.97
C ALA A 83 4.91 1.17 2.61
N ILE A 84 3.65 1.47 2.94
CA ILE A 84 3.06 2.80 2.76
C ILE A 84 3.01 3.47 4.11
N THR A 85 3.71 4.57 4.28
CA THR A 85 3.61 5.39 5.49
C THR A 85 2.65 6.53 5.22
N GLY A 86 1.53 6.55 5.95
CA GLY A 86 0.53 7.60 5.90
C GLY A 86 0.85 8.75 6.84
N GLY A 87 0.36 9.94 6.50
CA GLY A 87 0.37 11.10 7.40
C GLY A 87 -0.44 10.89 8.69
N MET A 88 -0.54 11.95 9.50
CA MET A 88 -1.27 11.91 10.77
C MET A 88 -2.77 11.71 10.51
N ILE A 89 -3.32 10.62 11.04
CA ILE A 89 -4.76 10.30 11.02
C ILE A 89 -5.39 10.57 12.38
N THR A 90 -6.71 10.70 12.42
CA THR A 90 -7.47 10.67 13.68
C THR A 90 -8.04 9.27 13.85
N ASN A 91 -7.49 8.49 14.78
CA ASN A 91 -7.95 7.14 15.07
C ASN A 91 -8.49 7.09 16.51
N GLY A 92 -9.75 6.70 16.68
CA GLY A 92 -10.39 6.65 18.01
C GLY A 92 -10.46 8.01 18.72
N GLY A 93 -10.49 9.12 17.96
CA GLY A 93 -10.55 10.49 18.51
C GLY A 93 -9.21 11.12 18.86
N ALA A 94 -8.09 10.44 18.61
CA ALA A 94 -6.74 10.97 18.86
C ALA A 94 -5.84 10.84 17.63
N SER A 95 -4.90 11.77 17.48
CA SER A 95 -3.89 11.74 16.41
C SER A 95 -3.01 10.50 16.48
N ALA A 96 -2.72 9.89 15.34
CA ALA A 96 -1.81 8.77 15.18
C ALA A 96 -1.11 8.83 13.83
N PHE A 97 0.10 8.26 13.70
CA PHE A 97 0.70 7.95 12.41
C PHE A 97 0.25 6.59 11.93
N MET A 98 0.32 6.35 10.62
CA MET A 98 -0.08 5.08 10.05
C MET A 98 1.04 4.47 9.22
N LYS A 99 1.19 3.16 9.34
CA LYS A 99 2.03 2.34 8.46
C LYS A 99 1.23 1.17 7.92
N LEU A 100 1.14 1.06 6.60
CA LEU A 100 0.65 -0.13 5.91
C LEU A 100 1.83 -0.98 5.45
N THR A 101 1.70 -2.28 5.62
CA THR A 101 2.69 -3.25 5.14
C THR A 101 2.01 -4.39 4.41
N PHE A 102 2.68 -4.91 3.37
CA PHE A 102 2.24 -6.08 2.63
C PHE A 102 3.05 -7.31 3.09
N PRO A 103 2.57 -8.13 4.04
CA PRO A 103 3.35 -9.22 4.64
C PRO A 103 3.83 -10.27 3.62
N PHE A 104 3.09 -10.41 2.51
CA PHE A 104 3.41 -11.34 1.42
C PHE A 104 3.65 -10.60 0.09
N GLY A 105 3.96 -9.30 0.16
CA GLY A 105 4.02 -8.40 -1.00
C GLY A 105 2.63 -8.03 -1.56
N PRO A 106 2.56 -7.05 -2.48
CA PRO A 106 1.29 -6.54 -3.03
C PRO A 106 0.40 -7.61 -3.69
N ALA A 107 1.02 -8.60 -4.32
CA ALA A 107 0.32 -9.72 -4.95
C ALA A 107 -0.42 -10.63 -3.95
N GLY A 108 -0.04 -10.61 -2.66
CA GLY A 108 -0.63 -11.43 -1.62
C GLY A 108 -2.04 -11.01 -1.17
N LYS A 109 -2.57 -9.89 -1.70
CA LYS A 109 -3.91 -9.35 -1.42
C LYS A 109 -4.23 -9.12 0.06
N ARG A 110 -3.20 -9.09 0.92
CA ARG A 110 -3.32 -8.84 2.36
C ARG A 110 -2.45 -7.66 2.73
N ILE A 111 -2.98 -6.82 3.60
CA ILE A 111 -2.28 -5.68 4.18
C ILE A 111 -2.46 -5.69 5.69
N GLU A 112 -1.44 -5.22 6.38
CA GLU A 112 -1.47 -4.95 7.80
C GLU A 112 -1.32 -3.44 8.01
N ILE A 113 -2.28 -2.84 8.70
CA ILE A 113 -2.24 -1.45 9.13
C ILE A 113 -1.77 -1.43 10.58
N THR A 114 -0.77 -0.60 10.86
CA THR A 114 -0.34 -0.28 12.22
C THR A 114 -0.55 1.21 12.45
N ALA A 115 -1.36 1.57 13.44
CA ALA A 115 -1.41 2.94 13.92
C ALA A 115 -0.42 3.12 15.08
N LEU A 116 0.29 4.23 15.05
CA LEU A 116 1.35 4.58 15.99
C LEU A 116 1.00 5.88 16.70
N ASP A 117 1.20 5.93 18.00
CA ASP A 117 1.15 7.16 18.77
C ASP A 117 2.29 8.12 18.34
N LEU A 118 2.24 9.37 18.79
CA LEU A 118 3.24 10.39 18.44
C LEU A 118 4.65 10.04 18.95
N ASP A 119 4.75 9.18 19.96
CA ASP A 119 6.01 8.64 20.49
C ASP A 119 6.48 7.35 19.77
N GLY A 120 5.71 6.86 18.79
CA GLY A 120 5.99 5.64 18.04
C GLY A 120 5.50 4.35 18.69
N THR A 121 4.80 4.41 19.83
CA THR A 121 4.14 3.25 20.42
C THR A 121 3.03 2.73 19.50
N VAL A 122 2.92 1.40 19.36
CA VAL A 122 1.82 0.80 18.59
C VAL A 122 0.52 0.96 19.36
N ARG A 123 -0.43 1.71 18.78
CA ARG A 123 -1.78 1.88 19.33
C ARG A 123 -2.67 0.69 18.99
N ASN A 124 -2.76 0.37 17.70
CA ASN A 124 -3.53 -0.77 17.20
C ASN A 124 -2.91 -1.31 15.91
N LYS A 125 -3.25 -2.56 15.62
CA LYS A 125 -2.85 -3.27 14.41
C LYS A 125 -4.04 -4.04 13.87
N GLU A 126 -4.28 -3.89 12.58
CA GLU A 126 -5.44 -4.46 11.90
C GLU A 126 -5.03 -5.10 10.57
N LEU A 127 -5.64 -6.23 10.25
CA LEU A 127 -5.41 -6.95 9.00
C LEU A 127 -6.58 -6.71 8.06
N PHE A 128 -6.27 -6.45 6.78
CA PHE A 128 -7.27 -6.33 5.74
C PHE A 128 -6.95 -7.23 4.55
N ALA A 129 -7.99 -7.65 3.85
CA ALA A 129 -7.92 -8.41 2.61
C ALA A 129 -8.57 -7.63 1.46
N LYS A 130 -7.90 -7.61 0.31
CA LYS A 130 -8.41 -7.02 -0.94
C LYS A 130 -9.65 -7.79 -1.40
N GLN A 131 -10.68 -7.06 -1.81
CA GLN A 131 -11.91 -7.63 -2.39
C GLN A 131 -11.70 -8.06 -3.85
#